data_AF-A0A1W1V331-F1
#
_entry.id   AF-A0A1W1V331-F1
#
_cell.length_a   1.000
_cell.length_b   1.000
_cell.length_c   1.000
_cell.angle_alpha   90.00
_cell.angle_beta   90.00
_cell.angle_gamma   90.00
#
_symmetry.space_group_name_H-M   'P 1'
#
loop_
_entity.id
_entity.type
_entity.pdbx_description
1 polymer ?
#
loop_
_entity_poly.entity_id
_entity_poly.type
_entity_poly.pdbx_seq_one_letter_code
_entity_poly.pdbx_strand_id
1 'polypeptide(L)'
;MMINWSDVLANVSVYALLIGAASWVAKALGEHFLKMRFRAYEKELESKSIEFKAQLERSLEQFRAELQLANTKDSRLHEKRMLVLENLYQKIVSLNAALKEMTATLKFIRADADQEEDERIKMASQAYDAFLKYYTENKIFFSLESCGQLDALRNSYFDSMQKYSASEYLIGSDNFRPDFGKAQLASEIVRKSIPIVMRNIEKDFRELLGVK
;
A
#
# COMPACT_ATOMS: atom_id res chain seq x y z
N MET A 1 -90.46 -7.88 -64.12
CA MET A 1 -89.02 -7.62 -64.37
C MET A 1 -88.26 -8.83 -63.85
N MET A 2 -87.88 -9.77 -64.74
CA MET A 2 -87.15 -10.98 -64.33
C MET A 2 -85.70 -10.59 -64.07
N ILE A 3 -85.24 -10.77 -62.83
CA ILE A 3 -83.83 -10.59 -62.48
C ILE A 3 -83.02 -11.63 -63.24
N ASN A 4 -82.08 -11.19 -64.06
CA ASN A 4 -81.20 -12.08 -64.81
C ASN A 4 -80.10 -12.60 -63.88
N TRP A 5 -80.42 -13.70 -63.17
CA TRP A 5 -79.56 -14.28 -62.15
C TRP A 5 -78.17 -14.70 -62.68
N SER A 6 -78.04 -14.96 -63.98
CA SER A 6 -76.73 -15.24 -64.62
C SER A 6 -75.78 -14.05 -64.55
N ASP A 7 -76.28 -12.83 -64.78
CA ASP A 7 -75.46 -11.62 -64.81
C ASP A 7 -75.08 -11.19 -63.38
N VAL A 8 -75.97 -11.41 -62.42
CA VAL A 8 -75.68 -11.21 -61.00
C VAL A 8 -74.61 -12.20 -60.52
N LEU A 9 -74.73 -13.49 -60.86
CA LEU A 9 -73.73 -14.51 -60.51
C LEU A 9 -72.37 -14.28 -61.20
N ALA A 10 -72.36 -13.85 -62.46
CA ALA A 10 -71.14 -13.52 -63.19
C ALA A 10 -70.40 -12.35 -62.54
N ASN A 11 -71.12 -11.28 -62.16
CA ASN A 11 -70.49 -10.13 -61.50
C ASN A 11 -70.01 -10.46 -60.08
N VAL A 12 -70.81 -11.20 -59.29
CA VAL A 12 -70.43 -11.62 -57.93
C VAL A 12 -69.17 -12.50 -57.95
N SER A 13 -69.03 -13.39 -58.93
CA SER A 13 -67.83 -14.25 -59.06
C SER A 13 -66.58 -13.44 -59.44
N VAL A 14 -66.69 -12.45 -60.33
CA VAL A 14 -65.57 -11.54 -60.67
C VAL A 14 -65.16 -10.69 -59.46
N TYR A 15 -66.11 -10.14 -58.71
CA TYR A 15 -65.79 -9.38 -57.49
C TYR A 15 -65.16 -10.27 -56.41
N ALA A 16 -65.63 -11.51 -56.22
CA ALA A 16 -65.04 -12.45 -55.28
C ALA A 16 -63.58 -12.80 -55.65
N LEU A 17 -63.29 -12.99 -56.94
CA LEU A 17 -61.94 -13.22 -57.44
C LEU A 17 -61.02 -12.00 -57.22
N LEU A 18 -61.52 -10.78 -57.49
CA LEU A 18 -60.76 -9.56 -57.27
C LEU A 18 -60.48 -9.30 -55.79
N ILE A 19 -61.45 -9.53 -54.91
CA ILE A 19 -61.28 -9.41 -53.45
C ILE A 19 -60.31 -10.48 -52.94
N GLY A 20 -60.41 -11.71 -53.44
CA GLY A 20 -59.48 -12.80 -53.12
C GLY A 20 -58.04 -12.48 -53.53
N ALA A 21 -57.85 -11.99 -54.75
CA ALA A 21 -56.55 -11.55 -55.25
C ALA A 21 -55.99 -10.37 -54.45
N ALA A 22 -56.81 -9.35 -54.17
CA ALA A 22 -56.41 -8.20 -53.36
C ALA A 22 -56.05 -8.60 -51.92
N SER A 23 -56.83 -9.49 -51.30
CA SER A 23 -56.54 -10.03 -49.97
C SER A 23 -55.25 -10.85 -49.95
N TRP A 24 -55.00 -11.66 -50.99
CA TRP A 24 -53.76 -12.41 -51.14
C TRP A 24 -52.54 -11.48 -51.29
N VAL A 25 -52.63 -10.43 -52.12
CA VAL A 25 -51.55 -9.44 -52.28
C VAL A 25 -51.30 -8.68 -50.98
N ALA A 26 -52.36 -8.21 -50.31
CA ALA A 26 -52.23 -7.50 -49.03
C ALA A 26 -51.58 -8.39 -47.95
N LYS A 27 -51.97 -9.67 -47.90
CA LYS A 27 -51.36 -10.66 -47.01
C LYS A 27 -49.89 -10.91 -47.35
N ALA A 28 -49.57 -11.10 -48.63
CA ALA A 28 -48.20 -11.34 -49.08
C ALA A 28 -47.27 -10.15 -48.80
N LEU A 29 -47.72 -8.92 -49.06
CA LEU A 29 -46.98 -7.69 -48.74
C LEU A 29 -46.82 -7.49 -47.24
N GLY A 30 -47.88 -7.74 -46.46
CA GLY A 30 -47.85 -7.66 -45.00
C GLY A 30 -46.87 -8.66 -44.38
N GLU A 31 -46.92 -9.92 -44.79
CA GLU A 31 -45.99 -10.95 -44.33
C GLU A 31 -44.54 -10.64 -44.73
N HIS A 32 -44.30 -10.17 -45.96
CA HIS A 32 -42.97 -9.81 -46.41
C HIS A 32 -42.40 -8.63 -45.62
N PHE A 33 -43.21 -7.58 -45.39
CA PHE A 33 -42.80 -6.39 -44.64
C PHE A 33 -42.53 -6.71 -43.16
N LEU A 34 -43.40 -7.52 -42.53
CA LEU A 34 -43.20 -7.99 -41.17
C LEU A 34 -41.92 -8.84 -41.05
N LYS A 35 -41.72 -9.81 -41.94
CA LYS A 35 -40.48 -10.63 -41.97
C LYS A 35 -39.22 -9.78 -42.12
N MET A 36 -39.27 -8.76 -42.98
CA MET A 36 -38.14 -7.85 -43.16
C MET A 36 -37.85 -7.04 -41.89
N ARG A 37 -38.87 -6.49 -41.23
CA ARG A 37 -38.71 -5.77 -39.96
C ARG A 37 -38.21 -6.67 -38.85
N PHE A 38 -38.77 -7.87 -38.69
CA PHE A 38 -38.30 -8.84 -37.69
C PHE A 38 -36.83 -9.20 -37.90
N ARG A 39 -36.42 -9.50 -39.14
CA ARG A 39 -35.01 -9.77 -39.46
C ARG A 39 -34.10 -8.58 -39.18
N ALA A 40 -34.56 -7.36 -39.46
CA ALA A 40 -33.80 -6.15 -39.16
C ALA A 40 -33.62 -5.95 -37.65
N TYR A 41 -34.68 -6.15 -36.86
CA TYR A 41 -34.63 -6.09 -35.40
C TYR A 41 -33.76 -7.20 -34.79
N GLU A 42 -33.87 -8.44 -35.28
CA GLU A 42 -33.01 -9.54 -34.85
C GLU A 42 -31.54 -9.24 -35.09
N LYS A 43 -31.21 -8.74 -36.29
CA LYS A 43 -29.85 -8.36 -36.65
C LYS A 43 -29.33 -7.18 -35.80
N GLU A 44 -30.17 -6.19 -35.54
CA GLU A 44 -29.81 -5.06 -34.68
C GLU A 44 -29.55 -5.52 -33.24
N LEU A 45 -30.40 -6.41 -32.72
CA LEU A 45 -30.26 -6.96 -31.38
C LEU A 45 -29.00 -7.82 -31.25
N GLU A 46 -28.72 -8.66 -32.25
CA GLU A 46 -27.50 -9.46 -32.31
C GLU A 46 -26.26 -8.56 -32.37
N SER A 47 -26.27 -7.54 -33.23
CA SER A 47 -25.18 -6.56 -33.34
C SER A 47 -24.93 -5.84 -32.01
N LYS A 48 -25.99 -5.34 -31.36
CA LYS A 48 -25.88 -4.68 -30.05
C LYS A 48 -25.40 -5.65 -28.98
N SER A 49 -25.84 -6.92 -29.01
CA SER A 49 -25.38 -7.94 -28.07
C SER A 49 -23.88 -8.20 -28.22
N ILE A 50 -23.39 -8.32 -29.45
CA ILE A 50 -21.97 -8.49 -29.75
C ILE A 50 -21.18 -7.25 -29.30
N GLU A 51 -21.67 -6.05 -29.62
CA GLU A 51 -21.03 -4.79 -29.23
C GLU A 51 -20.94 -4.64 -27.71
N PHE A 52 -22.04 -4.88 -26.99
CA PHE A 52 -22.06 -4.82 -25.52
C PHE A 52 -21.14 -5.87 -24.90
N LYS A 53 -21.09 -7.10 -25.44
CA LYS A 53 -20.16 -8.14 -24.98
C LYS A 53 -18.71 -7.72 -25.18
N ALA A 54 -18.37 -7.24 -26.38
CA ALA A 54 -17.03 -6.77 -26.69
C ALA A 54 -16.63 -5.57 -25.80
N GLN A 55 -17.56 -4.65 -25.54
CA GLN A 55 -17.34 -3.52 -24.64
C GLN A 55 -17.11 -3.98 -23.20
N LEU A 56 -17.92 -4.92 -22.71
CA LEU A 56 -17.79 -5.47 -21.37
C LEU A 56 -16.46 -6.22 -21.20
N GLU A 57 -16.09 -7.06 -22.16
CA GLU A 57 -14.81 -7.78 -22.16
C GLU A 57 -13.64 -6.81 -22.13
N ARG A 58 -13.68 -5.76 -22.96
CA ARG A 58 -12.66 -4.72 -22.98
C ARG A 58 -12.55 -4.00 -21.64
N SER A 59 -13.68 -3.61 -21.03
CA SER A 59 -13.67 -2.96 -19.72
C SER A 59 -13.16 -3.89 -18.62
N LEU A 60 -13.53 -5.17 -18.63
CA LEU A 60 -13.04 -6.16 -17.68
C LEU A 60 -11.52 -6.36 -17.81
N GLU A 61 -11.00 -6.40 -19.03
CA GLU A 61 -9.57 -6.53 -19.28
C GLU A 61 -8.80 -5.29 -18.80
N GLN A 62 -9.35 -4.09 -19.04
CA GLN A 62 -8.81 -2.84 -18.50
C GLN A 62 -8.76 -2.84 -16.97
N PHE A 63 -9.87 -3.17 -16.30
CA PHE A 63 -9.91 -3.24 -14.84
C PHE A 63 -8.95 -4.29 -14.27
N ARG A 64 -8.81 -5.45 -14.94
CA ARG A 64 -7.83 -6.47 -14.54
C ARG A 64 -6.40 -5.96 -14.65
N ALA A 65 -6.07 -5.28 -15.75
CA ALA A 65 -4.75 -4.70 -15.95
C ALA A 65 -4.44 -3.60 -14.92
N GLU A 66 -5.40 -2.72 -14.64
CA GLU A 66 -5.29 -1.67 -13.62
C GLU A 66 -5.10 -2.26 -12.22
N LEU A 67 -5.89 -3.28 -11.87
CA LEU A 67 -5.79 -3.96 -10.59
C LEU A 67 -4.45 -4.69 -10.43
N GLN A 68 -3.97 -5.36 -11.50
CA GLN A 68 -2.66 -6.00 -11.48
C GLN A 68 -1.53 -4.97 -11.31
N LEU A 69 -1.63 -3.81 -11.96
CA LEU A 69 -0.67 -2.73 -11.84
C LEU A 69 -0.69 -2.09 -10.44
N ALA A 70 -1.87 -1.85 -9.87
CA ALA A 70 -2.05 -1.37 -8.51
C ALA A 70 -1.46 -2.36 -7.49
N ASN A 71 -1.84 -3.64 -7.57
CA ASN A 71 -1.31 -4.69 -6.70
C ASN A 71 0.21 -4.80 -6.79
N THR A 72 0.78 -4.68 -7.99
CA THR A 72 2.24 -4.73 -8.18
C THR A 72 2.94 -3.54 -7.54
N LYS A 73 2.37 -2.33 -7.68
CA LYS A 73 2.90 -1.11 -7.05
C LYS A 73 2.84 -1.20 -5.52
N ASP A 74 1.70 -1.63 -5.00
CA ASP A 74 1.50 -1.78 -3.55
C ASP A 74 2.43 -2.85 -2.98
N SER A 75 2.55 -4.00 -3.64
CA SER A 75 3.47 -5.07 -3.23
C SER A 75 4.91 -4.59 -3.14
N ARG A 76 5.39 -3.86 -4.17
CA ARG A 76 6.75 -3.29 -4.18
C ARG A 76 6.96 -2.24 -3.10
N LEU A 77 5.95 -1.41 -2.84
CA LEU A 77 6.01 -0.42 -1.77
C LEU A 77 6.08 -1.09 -0.40
N HIS A 78 5.25 -2.11 -0.17
CA HIS A 78 5.27 -2.90 1.05
C HIS A 78 6.60 -3.61 1.25
N GLU A 79 7.15 -4.25 0.22
CA GLU A 79 8.47 -4.87 0.25
C GLU A 79 9.57 -3.88 0.63
N LYS A 80 9.59 -2.70 -0.01
CA LYS A 80 10.54 -1.63 0.33
C LYS A 80 10.39 -1.16 1.77
N ARG A 81 9.15 -1.00 2.26
CA ARG A 81 8.88 -0.62 3.66
C ARG A 81 9.41 -1.68 4.63
N MET A 82 9.21 -2.96 4.35
CA MET A 82 9.72 -4.05 5.21
C MET A 82 11.25 -4.03 5.31
N LEU A 83 11.95 -3.85 4.18
CA LEU A 83 13.41 -3.71 4.16
C LEU A 83 13.88 -2.51 4.97
N VAL A 84 13.19 -1.37 4.85
CA VAL A 84 13.50 -0.16 5.62
C VAL A 84 13.30 -0.39 7.12
N LEU A 85 12.20 -1.03 7.51
CA LEU A 85 11.89 -1.37 8.91
C LEU A 85 12.95 -2.30 9.51
N GLU A 86 13.32 -3.36 8.79
CA GLU A 86 14.34 -4.31 9.21
C GLU A 86 15.69 -3.63 9.47
N ASN A 87 16.17 -2.87 8.49
CA ASN A 87 17.46 -2.17 8.58
C ASN A 87 17.45 -1.10 9.68
N LEU A 88 16.34 -0.37 9.84
CA LEU A 88 16.20 0.60 10.92
C LEU A 88 16.24 -0.09 12.29
N TYR A 89 15.51 -1.20 12.44
CA TYR A 89 15.47 -1.95 13.69
C TYR A 89 16.85 -2.50 14.07
N GLN A 90 17.59 -3.07 13.12
CA GLN A 90 18.97 -3.52 13.33
C GLN A 90 19.86 -2.38 13.87
N LYS A 91 19.73 -1.17 13.32
CA LYS A 91 20.50 0.01 13.78
C LYS A 91 20.10 0.45 15.19
N ILE A 92 18.81 0.42 15.51
CA ILE A 92 18.31 0.71 16.87
C ILE A 92 18.88 -0.28 17.88
N VAL A 93 18.87 -1.58 17.55
CA VAL A 93 19.41 -2.64 18.42
C VAL A 93 20.91 -2.46 18.64
N SER A 94 21.68 -2.19 17.58
CA SER A 94 23.12 -1.93 17.67
C SER A 94 23.43 -0.69 18.50
N LEU A 95 22.68 0.40 18.32
CA LEU A 95 22.80 1.60 19.14
C LEU A 95 22.52 1.33 20.61
N ASN A 96 21.43 0.61 20.90
CA ASN A 96 21.08 0.23 22.27
C ASN A 96 22.19 -0.60 22.93
N ALA A 97 22.77 -1.55 22.20
CA ALA A 97 23.86 -2.39 22.71
C ALA A 97 25.10 -1.55 23.02
N ALA A 98 25.54 -0.70 22.08
CA ALA A 98 26.69 0.18 22.25
C ALA A 98 26.50 1.15 23.43
N LEU A 99 25.31 1.73 23.58
CA LEU A 99 25.02 2.64 24.70
C LEU A 99 24.92 1.92 26.04
N LYS A 100 24.43 0.68 26.09
CA LYS A 100 24.42 -0.13 27.33
C LYS A 100 25.84 -0.43 27.82
N GLU A 101 26.77 -0.63 26.89
CA GLU A 101 28.17 -0.84 27.20
C GLU A 101 28.85 0.46 27.63
N MET A 102 28.67 1.54 26.87
CA MET A 102 29.20 2.86 27.19
C MET A 102 28.72 3.35 28.57
N THR A 103 27.44 3.17 28.89
CA THR A 103 26.84 3.66 30.15
C THR A 103 26.85 2.62 31.28
N ALA A 104 27.56 1.51 31.15
CA ALA A 104 27.62 0.50 32.21
C ALA A 104 28.31 1.07 33.46
N THR A 105 27.69 0.92 34.63
CA THR A 105 28.28 1.32 35.92
C THR A 105 29.45 0.43 36.33
N LEU A 106 29.45 -0.82 35.90
CA LEU A 106 30.52 -1.78 36.08
C LEU A 106 31.02 -2.22 34.71
N LYS A 107 32.32 -2.00 34.47
CA LYS A 107 32.99 -2.28 33.21
C LYS A 107 34.18 -3.19 33.47
N PHE A 108 34.31 -4.22 32.64
CA PHE A 108 35.52 -5.05 32.64
C PHE A 108 36.61 -4.31 31.86
N ILE A 109 37.76 -4.12 32.50
CA ILE A 109 38.96 -3.52 31.89
C ILE A 109 39.94 -4.66 31.64
N ARG A 110 40.45 -4.78 30.41
CA ARG A 110 41.39 -5.83 30.01
C ARG A 110 42.83 -5.34 29.99
N ALA A 111 43.06 -4.13 29.49
CA ALA A 111 44.40 -3.58 29.32
C ALA A 111 44.48 -2.15 29.83
N ASP A 112 43.83 -1.21 29.15
CA ASP A 112 43.90 0.22 29.45
C ASP A 112 42.48 0.77 29.61
N ALA A 113 42.20 1.33 30.78
CA ALA A 113 40.87 1.79 31.13
C ALA A 113 40.42 2.99 30.28
N ASP A 114 41.34 3.89 29.96
CA ASP A 114 41.03 5.15 29.31
C ASP A 114 40.89 4.90 27.79
N GLN A 115 41.76 4.09 27.18
CA GLN A 115 41.61 3.66 25.79
C GLN A 115 40.31 2.87 25.55
N GLU A 116 40.00 1.90 26.42
CA GLU A 116 38.76 1.12 26.29
C GLU A 116 37.51 1.99 26.45
N GLU A 117 37.61 3.08 27.20
CA GLU A 117 36.51 4.04 27.37
C GLU A 117 36.28 4.88 26.11
N ASP A 118 37.35 5.42 25.54
CA ASP A 118 37.30 6.16 24.26
C ASP A 118 36.72 5.28 23.14
N GLU A 119 37.10 4.00 23.10
CA GLU A 119 36.56 3.03 22.16
C GLU A 119 35.04 2.85 22.34
N ARG A 120 34.54 2.75 23.57
CA ARG A 120 33.10 2.63 23.85
C ARG A 120 32.32 3.89 23.44
N ILE A 121 32.86 5.07 23.75
CA ILE A 121 32.26 6.37 23.36
C ILE A 121 32.21 6.46 21.83
N LYS A 122 33.30 6.11 21.16
CA LYS A 122 33.38 6.09 19.70
C LYS A 122 32.38 5.11 19.08
N MET A 123 32.28 3.89 19.59
CA MET A 123 31.31 2.89 19.10
C MET A 123 29.86 3.36 19.27
N ALA A 124 29.52 3.93 20.44
CA ALA A 124 28.20 4.49 20.68
C ALA A 124 27.89 5.66 19.73
N SER A 125 28.85 6.55 19.51
CA SER A 125 28.71 7.69 18.60
C SER A 125 28.51 7.26 17.15
N GLN A 126 29.32 6.31 16.67
CA GLN A 126 29.17 5.73 15.34
C GLN A 126 27.82 5.02 15.15
N ALA A 127 27.36 4.28 16.16
CA ALA A 127 26.06 3.63 16.11
C ALA A 127 24.91 4.65 16.10
N TYR A 128 25.04 5.75 16.85
CA TYR A 128 24.06 6.82 16.89
C TYR A 128 23.96 7.53 15.54
N ASP A 129 25.08 7.89 14.93
CA ASP A 129 25.14 8.50 13.61
C ASP A 129 24.57 7.59 12.53
N ALA A 130 24.88 6.28 12.59
CA ALA A 130 24.35 5.30 11.65
C ALA A 130 22.82 5.17 11.74
N PHE A 131 22.27 5.18 12.96
CA PHE A 131 20.82 5.22 13.20
C PHE A 131 20.21 6.52 12.68
N LEU A 132 20.76 7.67 13.09
CA LEU A 132 20.23 9.00 12.78
C LEU A 132 20.20 9.24 11.27
N LYS A 133 21.32 8.94 10.58
CA LYS A 133 21.43 9.06 9.13
C LYS A 133 20.37 8.22 8.43
N TYR A 134 20.29 6.94 8.76
CA TYR A 134 19.37 6.02 8.12
C TYR A 134 17.90 6.40 8.36
N TYR A 135 17.55 6.74 9.60
CA TYR A 135 16.19 7.17 9.95
C TYR A 135 15.81 8.46 9.19
N THR A 136 16.72 9.44 9.15
CA THR A 136 16.44 10.72 8.47
C THR A 136 16.25 10.53 6.97
N GLU A 137 17.11 9.74 6.33
CA GLU A 137 17.03 9.43 4.89
C GLU A 137 15.76 8.64 4.52
N ASN A 138 15.22 7.86 5.45
CA ASN A 138 14.07 6.98 5.21
C ASN A 138 12.79 7.41 5.92
N LYS A 139 12.73 8.62 6.49
CA LYS A 139 11.60 9.09 7.32
C LYS A 139 10.23 9.01 6.61
N ILE A 140 10.21 9.17 5.29
CA ILE A 140 9.01 9.11 4.45
C ILE A 140 8.31 7.74 4.44
N PHE A 141 8.99 6.66 4.87
CA PHE A 141 8.42 5.31 4.89
C PHE A 141 7.58 5.03 6.14
N PHE A 142 7.58 5.91 7.14
CA PHE A 142 6.90 5.71 8.41
C PHE A 142 5.65 6.60 8.55
N SER A 143 4.71 6.16 9.38
CA SER A 143 3.58 7.00 9.79
C SER A 143 4.06 8.17 10.66
N LEU A 144 3.24 9.21 10.78
CA LEU A 144 3.54 10.33 11.68
C LEU A 144 3.64 9.89 13.14
N GLU A 145 2.84 8.91 13.54
CA GLU A 145 2.87 8.34 14.89
C GLU A 145 4.20 7.62 15.17
N SER A 146 4.62 6.72 14.28
CA SER A 146 5.91 6.02 14.43
C SER A 146 7.09 6.98 14.34
N CYS A 147 7.01 8.04 13.52
CA CYS A 147 7.99 9.12 13.52
C CYS A 147 8.09 9.79 14.90
N GLY A 148 6.97 10.06 15.56
CA GLY A 148 6.94 10.63 16.91
C GLY A 148 7.65 9.73 17.93
N GLN A 149 7.41 8.41 17.87
CA GLN A 149 8.09 7.45 18.73
C GLN A 149 9.60 7.38 18.45
N LEU A 150 10.01 7.37 17.18
CA LEU A 150 11.41 7.35 16.76
C LEU A 150 12.15 8.65 17.12
N ASP A 151 11.49 9.80 17.01
CA ASP A 151 12.03 11.10 17.43
C ASP A 151 12.21 11.14 18.95
N ALA A 152 11.26 10.59 19.73
CA ALA A 152 11.39 10.45 21.18
C ALA A 152 12.52 9.50 21.58
N LEU A 153 12.67 8.38 20.86
CA LEU A 153 13.77 7.44 21.06
C LEU A 153 15.13 8.10 20.78
N ARG A 154 15.26 8.80 19.65
CA ARG A 154 16.45 9.55 19.27
C ARG A 154 16.85 10.53 20.37
N ASN A 155 15.90 11.33 20.85
CA ASN A 155 16.17 12.32 21.90
C ASN A 155 16.60 11.64 23.20
N SER A 156 15.99 10.51 23.58
CA SER A 156 16.37 9.75 24.77
C SER A 156 17.80 9.22 24.70
N TYR A 157 18.22 8.73 23.53
CA TYR A 157 19.60 8.31 23.30
C TYR A 157 20.57 9.48 23.36
N PHE A 158 20.24 10.58 22.69
CA PHE A 158 21.06 11.80 22.70
C PHE A 158 21.25 12.34 24.12
N ASP A 159 20.17 12.45 24.90
CA ASP A 159 20.22 12.89 26.30
C ASP A 159 21.09 11.99 27.15
N SER A 160 21.05 10.67 26.92
CA SER A 160 21.92 9.72 27.62
C SER A 160 23.40 9.94 27.26
N MET A 161 23.70 10.12 25.98
CA MET A 161 25.07 10.40 25.52
C MET A 161 25.59 11.72 26.10
N GLN A 162 24.79 12.78 26.04
CA GLN A 162 25.14 14.07 26.58
C GLN A 162 25.38 14.02 28.09
N LYS A 163 24.50 13.36 28.86
CA LYS A 163 24.69 13.20 30.31
C LYS A 163 25.97 12.44 30.64
N TYR A 164 26.32 11.46 29.82
CA TYR A 164 27.53 10.67 29.98
C TYR A 164 28.80 11.50 29.67
N SER A 165 28.84 12.12 28.49
CA SER A 165 30.02 12.82 27.95
C SER A 165 30.10 14.31 28.30
N ALA A 166 29.19 14.86 29.11
CA ALA A 166 29.10 16.30 29.37
C ALA A 166 30.40 16.95 29.90
N SER A 167 31.31 16.18 30.50
CA SER A 167 32.61 16.69 30.97
C SER A 167 33.64 16.89 29.86
N GLU A 168 33.50 16.22 28.72
CA GLU A 168 34.48 16.21 27.62
C GLU A 168 34.37 17.47 26.73
N TYR A 169 33.15 17.96 26.49
CA TYR A 169 32.91 19.09 25.59
C TYR A 169 33.24 20.47 26.17
N LEU A 170 33.35 20.58 27.50
CA LEU A 170 33.56 21.88 28.17
C LEU A 170 35.02 22.18 28.48
N ILE A 171 35.88 21.15 28.56
CA ILE A 171 37.27 21.29 28.98
C ILE A 171 38.03 20.21 28.23
N GLY A 172 38.91 20.57 27.30
CA GLY A 172 39.77 19.62 26.56
C GLY A 172 40.77 18.93 27.50
N SER A 173 40.27 18.10 28.41
CA SER A 173 41.05 17.43 29.44
C SER A 173 41.48 16.07 28.93
N ASP A 174 42.79 15.83 28.93
CA ASP A 174 43.43 14.57 28.51
C ASP A 174 43.08 13.35 29.40
N ASN A 175 42.13 13.45 30.33
CA ASN A 175 41.75 12.37 31.26
C ASN A 175 40.24 12.40 31.57
N PHE A 176 39.41 12.12 30.57
CA PHE A 176 37.96 12.00 30.77
C PHE A 176 37.65 10.76 31.63
N ARG A 177 37.07 10.99 32.81
CA ARG A 177 36.38 9.95 33.58
C ARG A 177 34.98 10.43 33.90
N PRO A 178 33.93 9.75 33.40
CA PRO A 178 32.57 10.12 33.71
C PRO A 178 32.37 9.92 35.21
N ASP A 179 31.86 10.96 35.87
CA ASP A 179 31.42 10.87 37.26
C ASP A 179 30.43 9.70 37.39
N PHE A 180 30.63 8.87 38.43
CA PHE A 180 29.78 7.72 38.71
C PHE A 180 28.29 8.08 38.71
N GLY A 181 27.93 9.25 39.27
CA GLY A 181 26.55 9.73 39.27
C GLY A 181 25.99 9.97 37.86
N LYS A 182 26.80 10.53 36.96
CA LYS A 182 26.42 10.75 35.55
C LYS A 182 26.31 9.44 34.78
N ALA A 183 27.27 8.54 34.96
CA ALA A 183 27.25 7.21 34.36
C ALA A 183 25.99 6.44 34.81
N GLN A 184 25.63 6.52 36.10
CA GLN A 184 24.42 5.90 36.64
C GLN A 184 23.15 6.48 36.00
N LEU A 185 23.00 7.82 35.94
CA LEU A 185 21.84 8.46 35.33
C LEU A 185 21.68 8.10 33.84
N ALA A 186 22.78 8.09 33.09
CA ALA A 186 22.78 7.65 31.70
C ALA A 186 22.36 6.17 31.58
N SER A 187 22.92 5.31 32.44
CA SER A 187 22.58 3.88 32.49
C SER A 187 21.10 3.65 32.77
N GLU A 188 20.50 4.43 33.66
CA GLU A 188 19.08 4.32 33.97
C GLU A 188 18.19 4.64 32.78
N ILE A 189 18.52 5.69 32.01
CA ILE A 189 17.79 6.05 30.79
C ILE A 189 17.86 4.90 29.78
N VAL A 190 19.05 4.36 29.53
CA VAL A 190 19.29 3.28 28.56
C VAL A 190 18.68 1.95 28.99
N ARG A 191 18.70 1.63 30.29
CA ARG A 191 18.23 0.32 30.78
C ARG A 191 16.77 0.29 31.18
N LYS A 192 16.16 1.43 31.53
CA LYS A 192 14.77 1.50 32.01
C LYS A 192 13.86 2.21 31.00
N SER A 193 14.21 3.43 30.58
CA SER A 193 13.32 4.27 29.76
C SER A 193 13.30 3.85 28.29
N ILE A 194 14.46 3.69 27.68
CA ILE A 194 14.60 3.33 26.25
C ILE A 194 13.89 2.01 25.90
N PRO A 195 14.00 0.92 26.69
CA PRO A 195 13.31 -0.34 26.39
C PRO A 195 11.78 -0.25 26.41
N ILE A 196 11.19 0.77 27.04
CA ILE A 196 9.73 1.01 26.99
C ILE A 196 9.37 1.56 25.61
N VAL A 197 10.11 2.56 25.13
CA VAL A 197 9.89 3.15 23.79
C VAL A 197 10.17 2.12 22.69
N MET A 198 11.24 1.33 22.84
CA MET A 198 11.55 0.26 21.88
C MET A 198 10.43 -0.78 21.77
N ARG A 199 9.78 -1.15 22.88
CA ARG A 199 8.65 -2.10 22.85
C ARG A 199 7.45 -1.57 22.07
N ASN A 200 7.19 -0.26 22.14
CA ASN A 200 6.14 0.36 21.33
C ASN A 200 6.49 0.33 19.84
N ILE A 201 7.73 0.66 19.50
CA ILE A 201 8.23 0.60 18.11
C ILE A 201 8.18 -0.84 17.57
N GLU A 202 8.58 -1.83 18.38
CA GLU A 202 8.49 -3.25 18.01
C GLU A 202 7.05 -3.70 17.77
N LYS A 203 6.11 -3.20 18.57
CA LYS A 203 4.68 -3.48 18.38
C LYS A 203 4.20 -2.90 17.05
N ASP A 204 4.48 -1.63 16.79
CA ASP A 204 4.13 -0.98 15.52
C ASP A 204 4.75 -1.74 14.34
N PHE A 205 6.00 -2.16 14.46
CA PHE A 205 6.71 -2.88 13.39
C PHE A 205 6.09 -4.26 13.15
N ARG A 206 5.71 -4.99 14.21
CA ARG A 206 5.03 -6.29 14.10
C ARG A 206 3.65 -6.16 13.46
N GLU A 207 2.90 -5.12 13.81
CA GLU A 207 1.61 -4.81 13.19
C GLU A 207 1.77 -4.52 11.69
N LEU A 208 2.79 -3.74 11.31
CA LEU A 208 3.12 -3.47 9.90
C LEU A 208 3.55 -4.73 9.13
N LEU A 209 4.19 -5.68 9.81
CA LEU A 209 4.60 -6.97 9.24
C LEU A 209 3.47 -8.01 9.25
N GLY A 210 2.32 -7.72 9.85
CA GLY A 210 1.22 -8.67 10.00
C GLY A 210 1.48 -9.81 10.99
N VAL A 211 2.49 -9.66 11.85
CA VAL A 211 2.80 -10.61 12.93
C VAL A 211 1.99 -10.19 14.16
N LYS A 212 0.93 -10.94 14.48
CA LYS A 212 0.11 -10.73 15.69
C LYS A 212 0.76 -11.36 16.92
#